data_AF-D4MLU9-F1
#
_entry.id   AF-D4MLU9-F1
#
_cell.length_a   1.000
_cell.length_b   1.000
_cell.length_c   1.000
_cell.angle_alpha   90.00
_cell.angle_beta   90.00
_cell.angle_gamma   90.00
#
_symmetry.space_group_name_H-M   'P 1'
#
loop_
_entity.id
_entity.type
_entity.pdbx_description
1 polymer ?
#
loop_
_entity_poly.entity_id
_entity_poly.type
_entity_poly.pdbx_seq_one_letter_code
_entity_poly.pdbx_strand_id
1 'polypeptide(L)'
;MFIKKKIKKRSIDNKHQFNCVYDYIKNTAEEVDKKTAIMFCDYVIDILCKNIESNMQLNFINHNVDDFVLPFHENEYENENPYSSFIWFPVSVTVKGKPINTETDSMIDIDLAKCHLFCNTRKTNSLLNLLKYISDSGFYFDKDSHRAMYIEYLNVCTFVSEGVHSLSIAHHLKQGKITAKLVDITTIFPYVSTDGDYWYVNGDTYNEYLAEDYRFCLIYEIAKFKYGLEHE
;
A
#
# COMPACT_ATOMS: atom_id res chain seq x y z
N MET A 1 -42.32 2.66 -20.10
CA MET A 1 -41.50 1.43 -20.15
C MET A 1 -40.06 1.84 -20.41
N PHE A 2 -39.25 2.01 -19.36
CA PHE A 2 -37.83 2.35 -19.51
C PHE A 2 -37.04 1.07 -19.76
N ILE A 3 -36.46 0.94 -20.95
CA ILE A 3 -35.52 -0.14 -21.25
C ILE A 3 -34.24 0.17 -20.47
N LYS A 4 -34.02 -0.52 -19.34
CA LYS A 4 -32.72 -0.55 -18.68
C LYS A 4 -31.74 -1.23 -19.64
N LYS A 5 -31.00 -0.42 -20.40
CA LYS A 5 -29.84 -0.89 -21.17
C LYS A 5 -28.86 -1.44 -20.12
N LYS A 6 -28.70 -2.76 -20.04
CA LYS A 6 -27.63 -3.38 -19.24
C LYS A 6 -26.31 -2.90 -19.84
N ILE A 7 -25.74 -1.84 -19.29
CA ILE A 7 -24.36 -1.46 -19.54
C ILE A 7 -23.56 -2.66 -19.04
N LYS A 8 -22.95 -3.44 -19.95
CA LYS A 8 -21.95 -4.43 -19.56
C LYS A 8 -20.88 -3.67 -18.80
N LYS A 9 -20.81 -3.87 -17.49
CA LYS A 9 -19.68 -3.43 -16.66
C LYS A 9 -18.45 -4.05 -17.34
N ARG A 10 -17.59 -3.24 -17.96
CA ARG A 10 -16.27 -3.72 -18.40
C ARG A 10 -15.58 -4.13 -17.10
N SER A 11 -15.48 -5.42 -16.82
CA SER A 11 -14.55 -5.92 -15.82
C SER A 11 -13.17 -5.67 -16.40
N ILE A 12 -12.57 -4.53 -16.05
CA ILE A 12 -11.21 -4.26 -16.47
C ILE A 12 -10.33 -5.10 -15.55
N ASP A 13 -9.69 -6.09 -16.16
CA ASP A 13 -8.78 -7.04 -15.54
C ASP A 13 -7.58 -6.34 -14.87
N ASN A 14 -7.22 -6.75 -13.65
CA ASN A 14 -6.16 -6.12 -12.84
C ASN A 14 -4.81 -6.20 -13.57
N LYS A 15 -4.45 -7.38 -14.08
CA LYS A 15 -3.29 -7.58 -14.95
C LYS A 15 -3.29 -6.73 -16.21
N HIS A 16 -4.43 -6.55 -16.87
CA HIS A 16 -4.51 -5.63 -18.00
C HIS A 16 -4.21 -4.17 -17.60
N GLN A 17 -4.78 -3.68 -16.48
CA GLN A 17 -4.50 -2.32 -15.99
C GLN A 17 -3.04 -2.16 -15.62
N PHE A 18 -2.50 -3.13 -14.88
CA PHE A 18 -1.09 -3.16 -14.48
C PHE A 18 -0.17 -3.04 -15.71
N ASN A 19 -0.32 -3.92 -16.70
CA ASN A 19 0.55 -3.92 -17.88
C ASN A 19 0.46 -2.61 -18.67
N CYS A 20 -0.76 -2.13 -18.95
CA CYS A 20 -0.93 -0.89 -19.71
C CYS A 20 -0.31 0.32 -19.00
N VAL A 21 -0.46 0.42 -17.68
CA VAL A 21 0.08 1.55 -16.91
C VAL A 21 1.59 1.42 -16.77
N TYR A 22 2.10 0.23 -16.44
CA TYR A 22 3.54 0.01 -16.28
C TYR A 22 4.31 0.22 -17.59
N ASP A 23 3.80 -0.30 -18.72
CA ASP A 23 4.42 -0.11 -20.03
C ASP A 23 4.49 1.38 -20.40
N TYR A 24 3.41 2.13 -20.14
CA TYR A 24 3.41 3.58 -20.37
C TYR A 24 4.49 4.29 -19.53
N ILE A 25 4.57 3.98 -18.23
CA ILE A 25 5.53 4.59 -17.33
C ILE A 25 6.96 4.27 -17.76
N LYS A 26 7.24 2.99 -18.04
CA LYS A 26 8.57 2.53 -18.44
C LYS A 26 9.02 3.19 -19.75
N ASN A 27 8.18 3.14 -20.78
CA ASN A 27 8.51 3.76 -22.07
C ASN A 27 8.74 5.27 -21.93
N THR A 28 7.91 5.97 -21.15
CA THR A 28 8.07 7.41 -20.90
C THR A 28 9.38 7.72 -20.16
N ALA A 29 9.75 6.89 -19.19
CA ALA A 29 10.99 7.06 -18.44
C ALA A 29 12.25 6.79 -19.29
N GLU A 30 12.18 5.86 -20.25
CA GLU A 30 13.27 5.54 -21.18
C GLU A 30 13.50 6.63 -22.25
N GLU A 31 12.52 7.52 -22.47
CA GLU A 31 12.63 8.64 -23.42
C GLU A 31 13.40 9.86 -22.87
N VAL A 32 13.67 9.90 -21.57
CA VAL A 32 14.27 11.04 -20.88
C VAL A 32 15.61 10.69 -20.23
N ASP A 33 16.36 11.69 -19.75
CA ASP A 33 17.59 11.44 -19.01
C ASP A 33 17.31 10.77 -17.65
N LYS A 34 18.30 10.03 -17.13
CA LYS A 34 18.22 9.27 -15.86
C LYS A 34 17.68 10.10 -14.69
N LYS A 35 18.08 11.37 -14.55
CA LYS A 35 17.62 12.22 -13.44
C LYS A 35 16.12 12.52 -13.59
N THR A 36 15.69 12.86 -14.80
CA THR A 36 14.27 13.12 -15.10
C THR A 36 13.42 11.85 -14.96
N ALA A 37 13.94 10.70 -15.37
CA ALA A 37 13.28 9.40 -15.20
C ALA A 37 13.02 9.07 -13.73
N ILE A 38 14.03 9.23 -12.86
CA ILE A 38 13.88 9.02 -11.41
C ILE A 38 12.83 9.96 -10.81
N MET A 39 12.88 11.26 -11.16
CA MET A 39 11.87 12.24 -10.71
C MET A 39 10.46 11.87 -11.18
N PHE A 40 10.32 11.34 -12.39
CA PHE A 40 9.04 10.87 -12.91
C PHE A 40 8.54 9.63 -12.15
N CYS A 41 9.41 8.66 -11.85
CA CYS A 41 9.05 7.51 -11.03
C CYS A 41 8.58 7.92 -9.63
N ASP A 42 9.28 8.84 -8.96
CA ASP A 42 8.89 9.37 -7.66
C ASP A 42 7.51 10.04 -7.70
N TYR A 43 7.28 10.86 -8.73
CA TYR A 43 5.99 11.52 -8.95
C TYR A 43 4.85 10.52 -9.13
N VAL A 44 5.06 9.45 -9.92
CA VAL A 44 4.02 8.44 -10.15
C VAL A 44 3.76 7.62 -8.89
N ILE A 45 4.79 7.23 -8.14
CA ILE A 45 4.65 6.52 -6.87
C ILE A 45 3.84 7.36 -5.88
N ASP A 46 4.16 8.65 -5.72
CA ASP A 46 3.43 9.57 -4.83
C ASP A 46 1.94 9.68 -5.20
N ILE A 47 1.61 9.77 -6.49
CA ILE A 47 0.21 9.79 -6.96
C ILE A 47 -0.51 8.48 -6.62
N LEU A 48 0.11 7.33 -6.88
CA LEU A 48 -0.49 6.03 -6.60
C LEU A 48 -0.71 5.85 -5.09
N CYS A 49 0.27 6.23 -4.27
CA CYS A 49 0.14 6.21 -2.82
C CYS A 49 -1.01 7.09 -2.33
N LYS A 50 -1.08 8.37 -2.76
CA LYS A 50 -2.19 9.28 -2.41
C LYS A 50 -3.55 8.74 -2.83
N ASN A 51 -3.62 8.08 -3.98
CA ASN A 51 -4.86 7.48 -4.47
C ASN A 51 -5.29 6.28 -3.60
N ILE A 52 -4.35 5.43 -3.18
CA ILE A 52 -4.62 4.32 -2.26
C ILE A 52 -5.06 4.84 -0.89
N GLU A 53 -4.34 5.81 -0.32
CA GLU A 53 -4.68 6.45 0.95
C GLU A 53 -6.09 7.01 0.97
N SER A 54 -6.43 7.78 -0.08
CA SER A 54 -7.75 8.37 -0.22
C SER A 54 -8.82 7.29 -0.25
N ASN A 55 -8.58 6.19 -0.96
CA ASN A 55 -9.51 5.06 -0.99
C ASN A 55 -9.63 4.40 0.39
N MET A 56 -8.53 4.17 1.11
CA MET A 56 -8.56 3.61 2.45
C MET A 56 -9.31 4.51 3.45
N GLN A 57 -9.15 5.84 3.36
CA GLN A 57 -9.91 6.80 4.16
C GLN A 57 -11.39 6.79 3.81
N LEU A 58 -11.74 6.64 2.52
CA LEU A 58 -13.13 6.48 2.10
C LEU A 58 -13.73 5.16 2.61
N ASN A 59 -12.96 4.07 2.63
CA ASN A 59 -13.38 2.80 3.25
C ASN A 59 -13.76 3.02 4.72
N PHE A 60 -13.03 3.88 5.44
CA PHE A 60 -13.36 4.22 6.82
C PHE A 60 -14.78 4.78 6.95
N ILE A 61 -15.14 5.69 6.05
CA ILE A 61 -16.47 6.30 6.02
C ILE A 61 -17.51 5.25 5.61
N ASN A 62 -17.19 4.45 4.58
CA ASN A 62 -18.13 3.51 3.97
C ASN A 62 -18.49 2.33 4.87
N HIS A 63 -17.59 1.83 5.73
CA HIS A 63 -17.94 0.84 6.75
C HIS A 63 -19.08 1.31 7.68
N ASN A 64 -19.32 2.62 7.76
CA ASN A 64 -20.38 3.23 8.57
C ASN A 64 -21.64 3.57 7.76
N VAL A 65 -21.73 3.18 6.49
CA VAL A 65 -22.89 3.36 5.60
C VAL A 65 -23.34 2.00 5.06
N ASP A 66 -24.53 1.54 5.45
CA ASP A 66 -24.96 0.15 5.25
C ASP A 66 -25.20 -0.28 3.77
N ASP A 67 -25.05 0.62 2.78
CA ASP A 67 -25.41 0.37 1.36
C ASP A 67 -24.36 0.85 0.31
N PHE A 68 -23.13 1.17 0.71
CA PHE A 68 -22.12 1.68 -0.23
C PHE A 68 -21.15 0.58 -0.72
N VAL A 69 -21.32 0.15 -1.97
CA VAL A 69 -20.39 -0.79 -2.64
C VAL A 69 -19.23 -0.01 -3.25
N LEU A 70 -18.04 -0.14 -2.67
CA LEU A 70 -16.81 0.35 -3.27
C LEU A 70 -16.43 -0.47 -4.51
N PRO A 71 -15.68 0.11 -5.46
CA PRO A 71 -15.15 -0.63 -6.59
C PRO A 71 -14.11 -1.69 -6.20
N PHE A 72 -13.57 -1.59 -4.97
CA PHE A 72 -12.72 -2.61 -4.35
C PHE A 72 -13.64 -3.58 -3.66
N HIS A 73 -13.85 -4.73 -4.29
CA HIS A 73 -14.48 -5.85 -3.63
C HIS A 73 -13.69 -6.12 -2.34
N GLU A 74 -14.36 -6.06 -1.20
CA GLU A 74 -14.11 -7.06 -0.17
C GLU A 74 -14.26 -8.39 -0.91
N ASN A 75 -13.13 -8.93 -1.32
CA ASN A 75 -13.06 -10.30 -1.69
C ASN A 75 -13.47 -11.05 -0.42
N GLU A 76 -14.74 -11.49 -0.36
CA GLU A 76 -15.25 -12.53 0.55
C GLU A 76 -14.55 -13.87 0.28
N TYR A 77 -13.26 -13.83 -0.02
CA TYR A 77 -12.43 -15.00 0.03
C TYR A 77 -12.06 -15.15 1.50
N GLU A 78 -12.60 -16.19 2.11
CA GLU A 78 -11.97 -16.91 3.22
C GLU A 78 -10.57 -17.37 2.79
N ASN A 79 -9.67 -16.43 2.49
CA ASN A 79 -8.30 -16.74 2.17
C ASN A 79 -7.56 -16.85 3.50
N GLU A 80 -7.24 -18.09 3.83
CA GLU A 80 -6.28 -18.57 4.83
C GLU A 80 -4.86 -18.03 4.59
N ASN A 81 -4.69 -16.77 4.19
CA ASN A 81 -3.40 -16.14 4.13
C ASN A 81 -3.11 -15.54 5.52
N PRO A 82 -2.23 -16.12 6.34
CA PRO A 82 -1.90 -15.60 7.67
C PRO A 82 -1.26 -14.20 7.64
N TYR A 83 -1.02 -13.61 6.47
CA TYR A 83 -0.52 -12.25 6.27
C TYR A 83 -1.61 -11.22 5.87
N SER A 84 -2.88 -11.63 5.69
CA SER A 84 -3.95 -10.87 4.99
C SER A 84 -4.75 -9.85 5.81
N SER A 85 -4.10 -8.92 6.52
CA SER A 85 -4.90 -7.73 6.90
C SER A 85 -4.19 -6.39 6.86
N PHE A 86 -2.86 -6.35 6.75
CA PHE A 86 -2.14 -5.09 7.00
C PHE A 86 -0.80 -4.91 6.24
N ILE A 87 -0.42 -5.87 5.38
CA ILE A 87 0.86 -5.85 4.68
C ILE A 87 0.62 -6.06 3.18
N TRP A 88 0.62 -4.96 2.43
CA TRP A 88 0.28 -4.95 0.99
C TRP A 88 1.47 -5.11 0.05
N PHE A 89 2.69 -5.04 0.59
CA PHE A 89 3.92 -5.27 -0.14
C PHE A 89 4.59 -6.55 0.37
N PRO A 90 5.34 -7.27 -0.48
CA PRO A 90 6.21 -8.33 0.01
C PRO A 90 7.25 -7.71 0.97
N VAL A 91 7.22 -8.11 2.24
CA VAL A 91 8.22 -7.71 3.25
C VAL A 91 8.93 -8.92 3.86
N SER A 92 8.52 -10.14 3.51
CA SER A 92 9.22 -11.36 3.92
C SER A 92 9.08 -12.37 2.81
N VAL A 93 10.21 -12.83 2.28
CA VAL A 93 10.24 -13.84 1.21
C VAL A 93 11.26 -14.91 1.55
N THR A 94 10.96 -16.14 1.14
CA THR A 94 11.88 -17.27 1.23
C THR A 94 12.27 -17.67 -0.18
N VAL A 95 13.57 -17.76 -0.44
CA VAL A 95 14.12 -18.14 -1.74
C VAL A 95 14.94 -19.42 -1.54
N LYS A 96 14.53 -20.53 -2.15
CA LYS A 96 15.20 -21.84 -2.04
C LYS A 96 15.37 -22.28 -0.58
N GLY A 97 14.34 -22.07 0.23
CA GLY A 97 14.32 -22.41 1.65
C GLY A 97 15.13 -21.48 2.56
N LYS A 98 15.63 -20.34 2.06
CA LYS A 98 16.33 -19.33 2.87
C LYS A 98 15.50 -18.04 2.95
N PRO A 99 15.21 -17.53 4.17
CA PRO A 99 14.53 -16.25 4.30
C PRO A 99 15.45 -15.11 3.85
N ILE A 100 14.90 -14.14 3.14
CA ILE A 100 15.54 -12.86 2.85
C ILE A 100 15.02 -11.84 3.86
N ASN A 101 15.93 -11.23 4.59
CA ASN A 101 15.57 -10.26 5.62
C ASN A 101 15.40 -8.86 5.00
N THR A 102 14.20 -8.30 5.11
CA THR A 102 13.92 -6.89 4.77
C THR A 102 13.86 -6.00 6.02
N GLU A 103 13.62 -6.60 7.19
CA GLU A 103 13.51 -5.87 8.45
C GLU A 103 14.90 -5.53 8.97
N THR A 104 15.14 -4.25 9.20
CA THR A 104 16.37 -3.79 9.85
C THR A 104 16.21 -3.89 11.37
N ASP A 105 17.29 -3.92 12.14
CA ASP A 105 17.21 -3.84 13.62
C ASP A 105 16.74 -2.47 14.13
N SER A 106 16.52 -1.50 13.24
CA SER A 106 16.22 -0.11 13.58
C SER A 106 14.72 0.15 13.75
N MET A 107 14.41 0.96 14.76
CA MET A 107 13.13 1.63 14.91
C MET A 107 13.33 3.12 14.60
N ILE A 108 12.38 3.72 13.88
CA ILE A 108 12.44 5.13 13.46
C ILE A 108 11.18 5.87 13.88
N ASP A 109 11.34 7.12 14.32
CA ASP A 109 10.22 8.02 14.58
C ASP A 109 9.80 8.73 13.29
N ILE A 110 8.56 8.49 12.85
CA ILE A 110 7.98 9.04 11.63
C ILE A 110 6.97 10.13 12.00
N ASP A 111 7.07 11.25 11.30
CA ASP A 111 6.07 12.32 11.33
C ASP A 111 4.92 11.94 10.40
N LEU A 112 3.72 11.79 10.94
CA LEU A 112 2.54 11.39 10.17
C LEU A 112 2.19 12.37 9.06
N ALA A 113 2.68 13.62 9.11
CA ALA A 113 2.48 14.60 8.05
C ALA A 113 3.40 14.40 6.83
N LYS A 114 4.42 13.52 6.93
CA LYS A 114 5.53 13.43 5.95
C LYS A 114 5.64 12.09 5.23
N CYS A 115 4.91 11.07 5.68
CA CYS A 115 4.88 9.78 5.02
C CYS A 115 3.51 9.52 4.39
N HIS A 116 3.47 8.53 3.51
CA HIS A 116 2.23 7.93 3.14
C HIS A 116 1.72 6.99 4.23
N LEU A 117 0.40 6.89 4.44
CA LEU A 117 -0.19 6.01 5.44
C LEU A 117 -1.17 5.01 4.82
N PHE A 118 -0.78 3.73 4.85
CA PHE A 118 -1.68 2.64 4.51
C PHE A 118 -2.21 1.98 5.78
N CYS A 119 -3.51 2.17 6.03
CA CYS A 119 -4.20 1.60 7.18
C CYS A 119 -5.63 1.19 6.82
N ASN A 120 -6.00 -0.05 7.10
CA ASN A 120 -7.38 -0.51 6.89
C ASN A 120 -8.21 -0.29 8.16
N THR A 121 -8.98 0.79 8.18
CA THR A 121 -9.89 1.13 9.28
C THR A 121 -11.18 0.31 9.19
N ARG A 122 -11.68 -0.20 10.31
CA ARG A 122 -12.94 -0.97 10.42
C ARG A 122 -14.19 -0.09 10.64
N LYS A 123 -15.36 -0.69 10.84
CA LYS A 123 -16.58 0.03 11.26
C LYS A 123 -16.41 0.62 12.66
N THR A 124 -16.85 1.88 12.87
CA THR A 124 -16.87 2.48 14.21
C THR A 124 -17.96 3.54 14.36
N ASN A 125 -18.75 3.43 15.43
CA ASN A 125 -19.76 4.43 15.77
C ASN A 125 -19.17 5.71 16.40
N SER A 126 -17.85 5.77 16.61
CA SER A 126 -17.18 6.85 17.34
C SER A 126 -16.38 7.81 16.46
N LEU A 127 -16.46 7.72 15.13
CA LEU A 127 -15.63 8.51 14.19
C LEU A 127 -15.59 10.00 14.54
N LEU A 128 -16.77 10.64 14.71
CA LEU A 128 -16.86 12.07 15.03
C LEU A 128 -16.27 12.41 16.40
N ASN A 129 -16.49 11.56 17.40
CA ASN A 129 -15.94 11.76 18.74
C ASN A 129 -14.42 11.63 18.73
N LEU A 130 -13.88 10.67 17.97
CA LEU A 130 -12.46 10.45 17.83
C LEU A 130 -11.79 11.59 17.05
N LEU A 131 -12.44 12.07 15.99
CA LEU A 131 -11.98 13.25 15.23
C LEU A 131 -11.89 14.48 16.14
N LYS A 132 -12.95 14.76 16.91
CA LYS A 132 -12.95 15.86 17.86
C LYS A 132 -11.85 15.70 18.91
N TYR A 133 -11.73 14.51 19.51
CA TYR A 133 -10.73 14.25 20.55
C TYR A 133 -9.31 14.51 20.04
N ILE A 134 -8.95 13.98 18.87
CA ILE A 134 -7.61 14.15 18.30
C ILE A 134 -7.39 15.60 17.87
N SER A 135 -8.40 16.25 17.29
CA SER A 135 -8.32 17.68 16.94
C SER A 135 -8.06 18.56 18.16
N ASP A 136 -8.72 18.28 19.29
CA ASP A 136 -8.65 19.08 20.51
C ASP A 136 -7.40 18.76 21.35
N SER A 137 -7.01 17.48 21.43
CA SER A 137 -6.00 16.98 22.38
C SER A 137 -4.68 16.56 21.72
N GLY A 138 -4.65 16.46 20.39
CA GLY A 138 -3.55 15.87 19.63
C GLY A 138 -3.59 14.34 19.62
N PHE A 139 -2.71 13.75 18.80
CA PHE A 139 -2.54 12.31 18.70
C PHE A 139 -1.54 11.78 19.72
N TYR A 140 -1.90 10.67 20.39
CA TYR A 140 -1.02 9.93 21.29
C TYR A 140 -0.66 8.58 20.69
N PHE A 141 0.63 8.34 20.51
CA PHE A 141 1.14 7.05 20.06
C PHE A 141 1.50 6.16 21.25
N ASP A 142 0.69 5.11 21.43
CA ASP A 142 0.99 4.02 22.38
C ASP A 142 1.92 2.98 21.76
N LYS A 143 3.16 2.88 22.27
CA LYS A 143 4.19 1.96 21.74
C LYS A 143 3.91 0.49 22.05
N ASP A 144 3.09 0.21 23.05
CA ASP A 144 2.83 -1.17 23.49
C ASP A 144 1.69 -1.82 22.69
N SER A 145 0.76 -1.01 22.18
CA SER A 145 -0.39 -1.46 21.38
C SER A 145 -0.25 -1.18 19.89
N HIS A 146 0.61 -0.24 19.48
CA HIS A 146 0.82 0.10 18.07
C HIS A 146 2.07 -0.56 17.49
N ARG A 147 1.90 -1.33 16.42
CA ARG A 147 2.96 -1.88 15.58
C ARG A 147 2.84 -1.30 14.18
N ALA A 148 3.91 -0.65 13.75
CA ALA A 148 4.00 -0.04 12.44
C ALA A 148 5.29 -0.47 11.75
N MET A 149 5.24 -0.56 10.43
CA MET A 149 6.39 -0.72 9.56
C MET A 149 6.52 0.51 8.69
N TYR A 150 7.75 0.92 8.43
CA TYR A 150 8.06 2.02 7.52
C TYR A 150 8.95 1.49 6.40
N ILE A 151 8.38 1.44 5.19
CA ILE A 151 9.07 1.05 3.97
C ILE A 151 9.75 2.31 3.42
N GLU A 152 11.01 2.48 3.77
CA GLU A 152 11.75 3.72 3.56
C GLU A 152 11.83 4.12 2.08
N TYR A 153 12.12 3.15 1.21
CA TYR A 153 12.30 3.39 -0.21
C TYR A 153 11.02 3.88 -0.92
N LEU A 154 9.85 3.63 -0.33
CA LEU A 154 8.55 4.09 -0.83
C LEU A 154 7.98 5.29 -0.05
N ASN A 155 8.61 5.69 1.06
CA ASN A 155 8.05 6.62 2.03
C ASN A 155 6.63 6.23 2.49
N VAL A 156 6.40 4.93 2.72
CA VAL A 156 5.10 4.38 3.12
C VAL A 156 5.18 3.81 4.52
N CYS A 157 4.25 4.20 5.38
CA CYS A 157 4.01 3.57 6.66
C CYS A 157 2.78 2.65 6.59
N THR A 158 2.93 1.42 7.08
CA THR A 158 1.84 0.44 7.22
C THR A 158 1.65 0.08 8.68
N PHE A 159 0.41 -0.14 9.11
CA PHE A 159 0.08 -0.46 10.49
C PHE A 159 -0.54 -1.83 10.61
N VAL A 160 -0.01 -2.64 11.53
CA VAL A 160 -0.33 -4.07 11.68
C VAL A 160 -1.02 -4.39 13.01
N SER A 161 -1.60 -3.40 13.69
CA SER A 161 -2.14 -3.55 15.05
C SER A 161 -3.41 -2.72 15.29
N GLU A 162 -3.85 -2.68 16.54
CA GLU A 162 -4.92 -1.81 17.03
C GLU A 162 -4.62 -0.32 16.79
N GLY A 163 -5.62 0.54 16.99
CA GLY A 163 -5.45 2.01 16.93
C GLY A 163 -5.54 2.64 15.53
N VAL A 164 -5.78 1.84 14.48
CA VAL A 164 -5.84 2.30 13.06
C VAL A 164 -6.79 3.48 12.81
N HIS A 165 -7.90 3.57 13.55
CA HIS A 165 -8.85 4.69 13.43
C HIS A 165 -8.24 6.02 13.86
N SER A 166 -7.61 6.02 15.04
CA SER A 166 -7.02 7.21 15.63
C SER A 166 -5.85 7.71 14.78
N LEU A 167 -5.07 6.76 14.25
CA LEU A 167 -3.98 7.04 13.36
C LEU A 167 -4.44 7.64 12.02
N SER A 168 -5.45 7.05 11.40
CA SER A 168 -6.00 7.55 10.13
C SER A 168 -6.46 9.01 10.25
N ILE A 169 -7.16 9.34 11.35
CA ILE A 169 -7.55 10.71 11.68
C ILE A 169 -6.32 11.61 11.93
N ALA A 170 -5.37 11.15 12.74
CA ALA A 170 -4.17 11.91 13.06
C ALA A 170 -3.36 12.26 11.81
N HIS A 171 -3.21 11.31 10.89
CA HIS A 171 -2.58 11.51 9.59
C HIS A 171 -3.36 12.52 8.73
N HIS A 172 -4.69 12.41 8.65
CA HIS A 172 -5.52 13.41 7.96
C HIS A 172 -5.34 14.82 8.54
N LEU A 173 -5.29 14.95 9.86
CA LEU A 173 -5.05 16.20 10.57
C LEU A 173 -3.58 16.65 10.52
N LYS A 174 -2.67 15.83 9.98
CA LYS A 174 -1.21 16.06 9.94
C LYS A 174 -0.62 16.28 11.33
N GLN A 175 -1.05 15.47 12.30
CA GLN A 175 -0.67 15.58 13.69
C GLN A 175 -0.02 14.30 14.21
N GLY A 176 1.03 14.47 15.00
CA GLY A 176 1.63 13.39 15.77
C GLY A 176 2.79 12.69 15.08
N LYS A 177 3.46 11.86 15.86
CA LYS A 177 4.57 11.01 15.43
C LYS A 177 4.34 9.60 15.92
N ILE A 178 4.91 8.65 15.20
CA ILE A 178 4.83 7.23 15.50
C ILE A 178 6.23 6.64 15.49
N THR A 179 6.44 5.55 16.22
CA THR A 179 7.66 4.76 16.09
C THR A 179 7.35 3.53 15.24
N ALA A 180 8.09 3.32 14.16
CA ALA A 180 7.90 2.20 13.23
C ALA A 180 9.18 1.38 13.06
N LYS A 181 9.02 0.08 12.78
CA LYS A 181 10.11 -0.80 12.35
C LYS A 181 10.54 -0.40 10.95
N LEU A 182 11.83 -0.14 10.75
CA LEU A 182 12.36 0.23 9.45
C LEU A 182 12.52 -1.02 8.56
N VAL A 183 11.93 -0.96 7.37
CA VAL A 183 11.90 -2.03 6.36
C VAL A 183 12.55 -1.56 5.07
N ASP A 184 13.52 -2.34 4.60
CA ASP A 184 14.18 -2.16 3.30
C ASP A 184 13.78 -3.29 2.33
N ILE A 185 12.81 -2.97 1.48
CA ILE A 185 12.32 -3.89 0.44
C ILE A 185 13.26 -3.99 -0.76
N THR A 186 14.29 -3.13 -0.88
CA THR A 186 15.20 -3.20 -2.05
C THR A 186 16.00 -4.51 -2.07
N THR A 187 16.20 -5.10 -0.88
CA THR A 187 16.85 -6.40 -0.67
C THR A 187 16.14 -7.56 -1.38
N ILE A 188 14.84 -7.44 -1.66
CA ILE A 188 14.03 -8.49 -2.31
C ILE A 188 13.73 -8.22 -3.78
N PHE A 189 14.13 -7.07 -4.32
CA PHE A 189 13.93 -6.72 -5.73
C PHE A 189 14.42 -7.79 -6.72
N PRO A 190 15.58 -8.45 -6.53
CA PRO A 190 16.04 -9.50 -7.44
C PRO A 190 15.17 -10.76 -7.42
N TYR A 191 14.41 -10.98 -6.35
CA TYR A 191 13.71 -12.24 -6.10
C TYR A 191 12.20 -12.15 -6.32
N VAL A 192 11.62 -10.95 -6.28
CA VAL A 192 10.17 -10.79 -6.44
C VAL A 192 9.84 -10.07 -7.74
N SER A 193 8.81 -10.57 -8.40
CA SER A 193 8.16 -9.95 -9.55
C SER A 193 6.64 -10.05 -9.42
N THR A 194 5.90 -9.30 -10.22
CA THR A 194 4.43 -9.34 -10.22
C THR A 194 3.90 -9.04 -11.62
N ASP A 195 2.69 -9.52 -11.91
CA ASP A 195 1.95 -9.19 -13.13
C ASP A 195 0.69 -8.35 -12.86
N GLY A 196 0.54 -7.84 -11.63
CA GLY A 196 -0.64 -7.09 -11.18
C GLY A 196 -1.74 -7.93 -10.56
N ASP A 197 -1.77 -9.24 -10.80
CA ASP A 197 -2.71 -10.18 -10.17
C ASP A 197 -2.02 -10.99 -9.07
N TYR A 198 -0.76 -11.36 -9.26
CA TYR A 198 -0.01 -12.18 -8.32
C TYR A 198 1.39 -11.62 -8.06
N TRP A 199 1.89 -11.87 -6.85
CA TRP A 199 3.30 -11.77 -6.49
C TRP A 199 3.97 -13.10 -6.73
N TYR A 200 5.14 -13.09 -7.36
CA TYR A 200 5.94 -14.28 -7.67
C TYR A 200 7.29 -14.19 -6.99
N VAL A 201 7.66 -15.24 -6.24
CA VAL A 201 9.02 -15.38 -5.68
C VAL A 201 9.86 -16.25 -6.61
N ASN A 202 10.76 -15.61 -7.36
CA ASN A 202 11.65 -16.23 -8.32
C ASN A 202 12.63 -17.18 -7.62
N GLY A 203 12.66 -18.43 -8.06
CA GLY A 203 13.57 -19.46 -7.54
C GLY A 203 12.89 -20.60 -6.78
N ASP A 204 11.59 -20.51 -6.53
CA ASP A 204 10.74 -21.58 -6.00
C ASP A 204 9.52 -21.81 -6.90
N THR A 205 9.16 -23.07 -7.15
CA THR A 205 8.14 -23.45 -8.14
C THR A 205 6.68 -23.22 -7.71
N TYR A 206 6.42 -22.81 -6.46
CA TYR A 206 5.07 -22.80 -5.87
C TYR A 206 4.77 -21.59 -4.96
N ASN A 207 5.53 -20.50 -5.03
CA ASN A 207 5.34 -19.32 -4.18
C ASN A 207 4.72 -18.17 -4.99
N GLU A 208 3.43 -18.29 -5.29
CA GLU A 208 2.62 -17.18 -5.81
C GLU A 208 1.55 -16.76 -4.79
N TYR A 209 1.34 -15.45 -4.66
CA TYR A 209 0.36 -14.88 -3.74
C TYR A 209 -0.54 -13.91 -4.48
N LEU A 210 -1.85 -14.00 -4.29
CA LEU A 210 -2.79 -13.07 -4.91
C LEU A 210 -2.52 -11.63 -4.41
N ALA A 211 -2.40 -10.69 -5.34
CA ALA A 211 -2.36 -9.28 -5.05
C ALA A 211 -3.79 -8.76 -4.82
N GLU A 212 -4.02 -8.12 -3.68
CA GLU A 212 -5.33 -7.55 -3.34
C GLU A 212 -5.70 -6.36 -4.26
N ASP A 213 -4.69 -5.62 -4.71
CA ASP A 213 -4.84 -4.45 -5.57
C ASP A 213 -3.60 -4.26 -6.45
N TYR A 214 -3.81 -4.18 -7.77
CA TYR A 214 -2.73 -4.05 -8.76
C TYR A 214 -1.90 -2.78 -8.56
N ARG A 215 -2.41 -1.76 -7.85
CA ARG A 215 -1.67 -0.52 -7.59
C ARG A 215 -0.48 -0.74 -6.66
N PHE A 216 -0.54 -1.70 -5.73
CA PHE A 216 0.63 -2.08 -4.94
C PHE A 216 1.70 -2.74 -5.81
N CYS A 217 1.29 -3.60 -6.75
CA CYS A 217 2.17 -4.19 -7.74
C CYS A 217 2.85 -3.12 -8.62
N LEU A 218 2.08 -2.12 -9.07
CA LEU A 218 2.61 -0.98 -9.84
C LEU A 218 3.66 -0.21 -9.03
N ILE A 219 3.34 0.20 -7.81
CA ILE A 219 4.28 0.93 -6.95
C ILE A 219 5.59 0.12 -6.79
N TYR A 220 5.48 -1.18 -6.57
CA TYR A 220 6.65 -2.06 -6.38
C TYR A 220 7.53 -2.14 -7.64
N GLU A 221 6.95 -2.40 -8.82
CA GLU A 221 7.74 -2.54 -10.05
C GLU A 221 8.31 -1.18 -10.52
N ILE A 222 7.59 -0.08 -10.31
CA ILE A 222 8.14 1.27 -10.57
C ILE A 222 9.31 1.56 -9.63
N ALA A 223 9.20 1.21 -8.35
CA ALA A 223 10.28 1.39 -7.38
C ALA A 223 11.50 0.53 -7.73
N LYS A 224 11.29 -0.73 -8.12
CA LYS A 224 12.35 -1.63 -8.58
C LYS A 224 13.04 -1.10 -9.85
N PHE A 225 12.28 -0.59 -10.81
CA PHE A 225 12.82 0.06 -11.99
C PHE A 225 13.64 1.31 -11.64
N LYS A 226 13.10 2.19 -10.77
CA LYS A 226 13.80 3.37 -10.24
C LYS A 226 15.11 3.00 -9.55
N TYR A 227 15.12 1.95 -8.74
CA TYR A 227 16.32 1.46 -8.06
C TYR A 227 17.40 1.00 -9.04
N GLY A 228 16.99 0.32 -10.12
CA GLY A 228 17.88 -0.01 -11.24
C GLY A 228 18.52 1.25 -11.84
N LEU A 229 17.69 2.26 -12.15
CA LEU A 229 18.19 3.54 -12.65
C LEU A 229 19.16 4.20 -11.66
N GLU A 230 18.92 4.17 -10.35
CA GLU A 230 19.80 4.79 -9.34
C GLU A 230 21.18 4.12 -9.24
N HIS A 231 21.26 2.81 -9.49
CA HIS A 231 22.45 1.98 -9.24
C HIS A 231 23.17 1.49 -10.51
N GLU A 232 22.75 1.94 -11.69
CA GLU A 232 23.52 1.92 -12.95
C GLU A 232 24.66 2.95 -12.98
#